data_AF-A0A4Q1CXP3-F1
#
_entry.id   AF-A0A4Q1CXP3-F1
#
_cell.length_a   1.000
_cell.length_b   1.000
_cell.length_c   1.000
_cell.angle_alpha   90.00
_cell.angle_beta   90.00
_cell.angle_gamma   90.00
#
_symmetry.space_group_name_H-M   'P 1'
#
loop_
_entity.id
_entity.type
_entity.pdbx_description
1 polymer ?
#
loop_
_entity_poly.entity_id
_entity_poly.type
_entity_poly.pdbx_seq_one_letter_code
_entity_poly.pdbx_strand_id
1 'polypeptide(L)'
;MKAWMLALAPLLVSPVAMAVQRPMSVHVTYDWSGWGSVSERWVIRRDAYGVTTRVQVVDAPDVQPRVPELLPFGAMSAFEAALQAAPLTRDATVDLIASRLGRSTMLTLDPQLRSTPPARCSFAQQQAWARRALAGQGLQERVAAHFRGLWTDDHPSMTVVVSRPGRPETVLVSTSQYAMMLPWKRVSSTNFDQHVLAGAQEQWRPALSDALMALLPAGEPSRERFRISWLQNRLRDDIAQEALRCGTLRKETAD
;
A
#
# COMPACT_ATOMS: atom_id res chain seq x y z
N MET A 1 37.46 38.68 -53.44
CA MET A 1 36.00 38.49 -53.27
C MET A 1 35.73 37.14 -52.64
N LYS A 2 35.26 37.10 -51.39
CA LYS A 2 34.45 36.03 -50.75
C LYS A 2 34.22 36.41 -49.29
N ALA A 3 33.11 37.11 -49.02
CA ALA A 3 32.63 37.39 -47.67
C ALA A 3 31.74 36.22 -47.24
N TRP A 4 32.08 35.56 -46.13
CA TRP A 4 31.26 34.54 -45.50
C TRP A 4 30.24 35.22 -44.58
N MET A 5 28.95 35.06 -44.87
CA MET A 5 27.87 35.42 -43.94
C MET A 5 27.67 34.28 -42.95
N LEU A 6 27.89 34.55 -41.66
CA LEU A 6 27.44 33.71 -40.56
C LEU A 6 25.96 34.00 -40.29
N ALA A 7 25.10 33.04 -40.57
CA ALA A 7 23.70 33.07 -40.18
C ALA A 7 23.58 32.69 -38.69
N LEU A 8 23.17 33.66 -37.86
CA LEU A 8 22.75 33.43 -36.48
C LEU A 8 21.30 32.92 -36.49
N ALA A 9 21.12 31.63 -36.24
CA ALA A 9 19.81 31.06 -35.96
C ALA A 9 19.36 31.49 -34.55
N PRO A 10 18.17 32.09 -34.38
CA PRO A 10 17.65 32.37 -33.04
C PRO A 10 17.21 31.04 -32.41
N LEU A 11 17.86 30.68 -31.30
CA LEU A 11 17.37 29.63 -30.40
C LEU A 11 16.03 30.10 -29.83
N LEU A 12 14.94 29.55 -30.36
CA LEU A 12 13.61 29.64 -29.75
C LEU A 12 13.68 28.92 -28.40
N VAL A 13 13.92 29.69 -27.34
CA VAL A 13 13.68 29.24 -25.97
C VAL A 13 12.16 29.20 -25.81
N SER A 14 11.56 28.04 -26.08
CA SER A 14 10.17 27.79 -25.72
C SER A 14 10.04 28.03 -24.21
N PRO A 15 9.18 28.95 -23.75
CA PRO A 15 8.89 29.04 -22.34
C PRO A 15 8.33 27.68 -21.94
N VAL A 16 8.96 27.03 -20.97
CA VAL A 16 8.34 25.91 -20.26
C VAL A 16 7.10 26.52 -19.61
N ALA A 17 5.96 26.42 -20.29
CA ALA A 17 4.68 26.71 -19.69
C ALA A 17 4.58 25.75 -18.50
N MET A 18 4.86 26.27 -17.30
CA MET A 18 4.58 25.55 -16.08
C MET A 18 3.08 25.30 -16.10
N ALA A 19 2.67 24.09 -16.48
CA ALA A 19 1.29 23.71 -16.50
C ALA A 19 0.74 23.98 -15.10
N VAL A 20 -0.16 24.97 -14.99
CA VAL A 20 -0.78 25.35 -13.73
C VAL A 20 -1.38 24.08 -13.13
N GLN A 21 -0.83 23.64 -12.00
CA GLN A 21 -1.29 22.43 -11.35
C GLN A 21 -2.71 22.66 -10.88
N ARG A 22 -3.63 21.78 -11.28
CA ARG A 22 -5.06 21.98 -10.99
C ARG A 22 -5.34 21.72 -9.51
N PRO A 23 -6.15 22.56 -8.84
CA PRO A 23 -6.56 22.32 -7.47
C PRO A 23 -7.20 20.93 -7.30
N MET A 24 -6.91 20.29 -6.19
CA MET A 24 -7.39 18.94 -5.87
C MET A 24 -7.46 18.75 -4.36
N SER A 25 -8.54 18.11 -3.89
CA SER A 25 -8.71 17.70 -2.50
C SER A 25 -8.80 16.18 -2.40
N VAL A 26 -8.13 15.60 -1.42
CA VAL A 26 -8.18 14.18 -1.09
C VAL A 26 -8.56 14.07 0.38
N HIS A 27 -9.73 13.51 0.64
CA HIS A 27 -10.21 13.20 1.99
C HIS A 27 -9.96 11.72 2.25
N VAL A 28 -9.28 11.41 3.34
CA VAL A 28 -9.02 10.03 3.75
C VAL A 28 -9.66 9.82 5.10
N THR A 29 -10.56 8.85 5.18
CA THR A 29 -11.14 8.35 6.43
C THR A 29 -10.62 6.94 6.64
N TYR A 30 -10.03 6.67 7.80
CA TYR A 30 -9.61 5.35 8.20
C TYR A 30 -10.25 5.00 9.53
N ASP A 31 -10.98 3.89 9.56
CA ASP A 31 -11.55 3.31 10.76
C ASP A 31 -11.04 1.88 10.90
N TRP A 32 -10.75 1.48 12.13
CA TRP A 32 -10.39 0.11 12.45
C TRP A 32 -11.03 -0.28 13.77
N SER A 33 -11.61 -1.49 13.80
CA SER A 33 -12.09 -2.12 15.02
C SER A 33 -11.58 -3.56 15.13
N GLY A 34 -11.30 -3.99 16.36
CA GLY A 34 -10.77 -5.30 16.70
C GLY A 34 -10.51 -5.37 18.20
N TRP A 35 -9.30 -5.73 18.60
CA TRP A 35 -8.82 -5.63 19.99
C TRP A 35 -8.69 -4.18 20.51
N GLY A 36 -8.85 -3.21 19.64
CA GLY A 36 -8.94 -1.79 19.95
C GLY A 36 -9.74 -1.07 18.86
N SER A 37 -9.66 0.25 18.86
CA SER A 37 -10.20 1.06 17.78
C SER A 37 -9.26 2.19 17.40
N VAL A 38 -9.27 2.52 16.11
CA VAL A 38 -8.61 3.70 15.55
C VAL A 38 -9.60 4.39 14.64
N SER A 39 -9.61 5.72 14.66
CA SER A 39 -10.39 6.53 13.74
C SER A 39 -9.58 7.77 13.35
N GLU A 40 -9.21 7.87 12.09
CA GLU A 40 -8.39 8.93 11.53
C GLU A 40 -9.08 9.59 10.35
N ARG A 41 -8.99 10.92 10.29
CA ARG A 41 -9.54 11.71 9.18
C ARG A 41 -8.49 12.72 8.73
N TRP A 42 -8.20 12.72 7.44
CA TRP A 42 -7.18 13.56 6.85
C TRP A 42 -7.72 14.28 5.62
N VAL A 43 -7.36 15.56 5.48
CA VAL A 43 -7.63 16.34 4.28
C VAL A 43 -6.31 16.78 3.69
N ILE A 44 -6.04 16.35 2.47
CA ILE A 44 -4.86 16.73 1.69
C ILE A 44 -5.32 17.61 0.53
N ARG A 45 -4.76 18.81 0.41
CA ARG A 45 -5.16 19.80 -0.60
C ARG A 45 -3.96 20.28 -1.39
N ARG A 46 -4.10 20.29 -2.72
CA ARG A 46 -3.25 21.05 -3.64
C ARG A 46 -3.98 22.32 -4.04
N ASP A 47 -3.37 23.47 -3.77
CA ASP A 47 -3.93 24.77 -4.15
C ASP A 47 -3.63 25.12 -5.63
N ALA A 48 -4.03 26.33 -6.05
CA ALA A 48 -3.80 26.81 -7.41
C ALA A 48 -2.33 27.10 -7.74
N TYR A 49 -1.47 27.24 -6.73
CA TYR A 49 -0.03 27.45 -6.88
C TYR A 49 0.76 26.12 -6.86
N GLY A 50 0.06 24.98 -6.67
CA GLY A 50 0.67 23.66 -6.60
C GLY A 50 1.19 23.29 -5.20
N VAL A 51 0.97 24.14 -4.19
CA VAL A 51 1.36 23.84 -2.82
C VAL A 51 0.43 22.76 -2.28
N THR A 52 1.02 21.67 -1.79
CA THR A 52 0.28 20.54 -1.23
C THR A 52 0.42 20.54 0.28
N THR A 53 -0.72 20.60 0.97
CA THR A 53 -0.80 20.56 2.43
C THR A 53 -1.64 19.38 2.90
N ARG A 54 -1.40 18.89 4.11
CA ARG A 54 -2.25 17.94 4.83
C ARG A 54 -2.63 18.53 6.16
N VAL A 55 -3.87 18.31 6.56
CA VAL A 55 -4.40 18.66 7.87
C VAL A 55 -5.20 17.49 8.45
N GLN A 56 -5.08 17.28 9.75
CA GLN A 56 -5.93 16.33 10.47
C GLN A 56 -7.31 16.95 10.64
N VAL A 57 -8.36 16.23 10.30
CA VAL A 57 -9.73 16.60 10.66
C VAL A 57 -10.00 15.97 12.01
N VAL A 58 -10.35 16.81 12.97
CA VAL A 58 -10.59 16.40 14.34
C VAL A 58 -12.08 16.57 14.63
N ASP A 59 -12.72 15.47 14.97
CA ASP A 59 -14.18 15.42 15.23
C ASP A 59 -14.51 15.57 16.73
N ALA A 60 -13.50 15.63 17.61
CA ALA A 60 -13.65 15.77 19.06
C ALA A 60 -13.33 17.19 19.53
N PRO A 61 -14.19 17.84 20.35
CA PRO A 61 -14.04 19.24 20.76
C PRO A 61 -12.78 19.53 21.59
N ASP A 62 -12.20 18.50 22.20
CA ASP A 62 -11.06 18.52 23.12
C ASP A 62 -9.72 18.17 22.46
N VAL A 63 -9.71 17.75 21.20
CA VAL A 63 -8.49 17.43 20.46
C VAL A 63 -8.08 18.64 19.62
N GLN A 64 -6.83 19.10 19.80
CA GLN A 64 -6.34 20.23 19.01
C GLN A 64 -6.03 19.78 17.57
N PRO A 65 -6.52 20.49 16.54
CA PRO A 65 -6.16 20.21 15.16
C PRO A 65 -4.66 20.46 14.96
N ARG A 66 -3.99 19.50 14.30
CA ARG A 66 -2.57 19.67 13.93
C ARG A 66 -2.43 20.82 12.94
N VAL A 67 -1.32 21.56 13.05
CA VAL A 67 -0.95 22.59 12.09
C VAL A 67 -0.85 21.96 10.68
N PRO A 68 -1.32 22.65 9.62
CA PRO A 68 -1.16 22.15 8.26
C PRO A 68 0.31 21.82 7.94
N GLU A 69 0.54 20.60 7.48
CA GLU A 69 1.87 20.10 7.13
C GLU A 69 2.08 20.19 5.62
N LEU A 70 3.25 20.69 5.20
CA LEU A 70 3.66 20.68 3.79
C LEU A 70 4.04 19.26 3.36
N LEU A 71 3.58 18.84 2.18
CA LEU A 71 3.96 17.56 1.59
C LEU A 71 5.15 17.72 0.63
N PRO A 72 5.94 16.65 0.44
CA PRO A 72 6.98 16.63 -0.58
C PRO A 72 6.44 17.01 -1.95
N PHE A 73 7.25 17.77 -2.70
CA PHE A 73 6.92 18.15 -4.07
C PHE A 73 6.60 16.90 -4.90
N GLY A 74 5.50 16.96 -5.66
CA GLY A 74 5.06 15.88 -6.53
C GLY A 74 4.26 14.76 -5.86
N ALA A 75 4.10 14.74 -4.52
CA ALA A 75 3.32 13.69 -3.84
C ALA A 75 1.88 13.60 -4.34
N MET A 76 1.19 14.74 -4.48
CA MET A 76 -0.16 14.79 -5.04
C MET A 76 -0.19 14.36 -6.52
N SER A 77 0.84 14.73 -7.30
CA SER A 77 0.93 14.35 -8.72
C SER A 77 1.17 12.84 -8.88
N ALA A 78 1.98 12.22 -8.01
CA ALA A 78 2.19 10.78 -7.99
C ALA A 78 0.89 10.03 -7.63
N PHE A 79 0.13 10.54 -6.66
CA PHE A 79 -1.19 10.00 -6.33
C PHE A 79 -2.18 10.15 -7.48
N GLU A 80 -2.20 11.31 -8.15
CA GLU A 80 -3.03 11.52 -9.33
C GLU A 80 -2.67 10.56 -10.48
N ALA A 81 -1.38 10.32 -10.73
CA ALA A 81 -0.94 9.33 -11.70
C ALA A 81 -1.37 7.90 -11.30
N ALA A 82 -1.25 7.54 -10.02
CA ALA A 82 -1.66 6.24 -9.50
C ALA A 82 -3.19 6.00 -9.60
N LEU A 83 -4.00 7.06 -9.49
CA LEU A 83 -5.45 6.98 -9.75
C LEU A 83 -5.76 6.66 -11.21
N GLN A 84 -4.95 7.16 -12.16
CA GLN A 84 -5.16 6.95 -13.60
C GLN A 84 -4.54 5.64 -14.11
N ALA A 85 -3.59 5.06 -13.36
CA ALA A 85 -3.00 3.78 -13.71
C ALA A 85 -4.07 2.68 -13.83
N ALA A 86 -3.90 1.75 -14.76
CA ALA A 86 -4.78 0.59 -14.85
C ALA A 86 -4.60 -0.29 -13.59
N PRO A 87 -5.69 -0.88 -13.04
CA PRO A 87 -5.56 -1.96 -12.07
C PRO A 87 -4.73 -3.10 -12.66
N LEU A 88 -3.92 -3.72 -11.82
CA LEU A 88 -3.24 -4.97 -12.17
C LEU A 88 -4.20 -6.15 -12.00
N THR A 89 -3.82 -7.30 -12.54
CA THR A 89 -4.41 -8.56 -12.10
C THR A 89 -3.94 -8.88 -10.68
N ARG A 90 -4.65 -9.78 -9.99
CA ARG A 90 -4.22 -10.29 -8.69
C ARG A 90 -2.83 -10.92 -8.78
N ASP A 91 -2.58 -11.76 -9.77
CA ASP A 91 -1.30 -12.45 -9.94
C ASP A 91 -0.15 -11.48 -10.21
N ALA A 92 -0.35 -10.49 -11.09
CA ALA A 92 0.66 -9.46 -11.32
C ALA A 92 0.94 -8.61 -10.07
N THR A 93 -0.06 -8.44 -9.21
CA THR A 93 0.13 -7.75 -7.92
C THR A 93 0.90 -8.61 -6.93
N VAL A 94 0.63 -9.91 -6.88
CA VAL A 94 1.40 -10.88 -6.09
C VAL A 94 2.86 -10.88 -6.52
N ASP A 95 3.13 -10.94 -7.83
CA ASP A 95 4.50 -10.91 -8.37
C ASP A 95 5.22 -9.60 -8.02
N LEU A 96 4.53 -8.47 -8.17
CA LEU A 96 5.08 -7.16 -7.79
C LEU A 96 5.45 -7.12 -6.30
N ILE A 97 4.55 -7.56 -5.41
CA ILE A 97 4.79 -7.56 -3.97
C ILE A 97 5.93 -8.52 -3.63
N ALA A 98 5.92 -9.73 -4.18
CA ALA A 98 6.97 -10.73 -3.98
C ALA A 98 8.35 -10.20 -4.40
N SER A 99 8.43 -9.44 -5.50
CA SER A 99 9.68 -8.83 -5.99
C SER A 99 10.28 -7.79 -5.03
N ARG A 100 9.44 -7.16 -4.20
CA ARG A 100 9.83 -6.14 -3.22
C ARG A 100 10.25 -6.73 -1.87
N LEU A 101 10.03 -8.02 -1.65
CA LEU A 101 10.37 -8.71 -0.40
C LEU A 101 11.83 -9.17 -0.40
N GLY A 102 12.54 -8.87 0.67
CA GLY A 102 13.91 -9.29 0.90
C GLY A 102 14.00 -10.76 1.28
N ARG A 103 14.29 -11.64 0.31
CA ARG A 103 14.51 -13.08 0.54
C ARG A 103 15.59 -13.34 1.59
N SER A 104 16.69 -12.58 1.58
CA SER A 104 17.77 -12.69 2.57
C SER A 104 17.27 -12.41 3.98
N THR A 105 16.46 -11.37 4.17
CA THR A 105 15.86 -11.02 5.46
C THR A 105 14.93 -12.12 5.98
N MET A 106 14.13 -12.74 5.09
CA MET A 106 13.26 -13.86 5.46
C MET A 106 14.02 -15.15 5.79
N LEU A 107 15.28 -15.26 5.36
CA LEU A 107 16.15 -16.40 5.66
C LEU A 107 16.96 -16.25 6.95
N THR A 108 16.88 -15.11 7.63
CA THR A 108 17.51 -14.92 8.95
C THR A 108 16.64 -15.54 10.03
N LEU A 109 16.74 -16.88 10.16
CA LEU A 109 16.02 -17.63 11.19
C LEU A 109 16.71 -17.49 12.55
N ASP A 110 15.93 -17.48 13.62
CA ASP A 110 16.45 -17.47 14.99
C ASP A 110 16.89 -18.89 15.42
N PRO A 111 18.19 -19.14 15.66
CA PRO A 111 18.67 -20.45 16.12
C PRO A 111 18.23 -20.79 17.54
N GLN A 112 17.74 -19.82 18.31
CA GLN A 112 17.21 -19.99 19.66
C GLN A 112 15.70 -20.28 19.67
N LEU A 113 15.01 -20.16 18.53
CA LEU A 113 13.60 -20.51 18.44
C LEU A 113 13.40 -21.99 18.79
N ARG A 114 12.43 -22.28 19.65
CA ARG A 114 12.09 -23.63 20.11
C ARG A 114 10.58 -23.86 19.91
N SER A 115 10.22 -25.11 19.61
CA SER A 115 8.84 -25.58 19.61
C SER A 115 8.64 -26.60 20.72
N THR A 116 7.40 -26.74 21.18
CA THR A 116 6.96 -27.91 21.96
C THR A 116 5.90 -28.65 21.12
N PRO A 117 6.12 -29.92 20.75
CA PRO A 117 7.31 -30.75 21.03
C PRO A 117 8.58 -30.20 20.35
N PRO A 118 9.79 -30.60 20.83
CA PRO A 118 11.06 -30.14 20.27
C PRO A 118 11.12 -30.30 18.75
N ALA A 119 11.84 -29.38 18.11
CA ALA A 119 12.02 -29.39 16.66
C ALA A 119 12.54 -30.76 16.20
N ARG A 120 11.92 -31.31 15.15
CA ARG A 120 12.25 -32.65 14.63
C ARG A 120 13.55 -32.70 13.83
N CYS A 121 14.17 -31.54 13.59
CA CYS A 121 15.32 -31.40 12.72
C CYS A 121 16.28 -30.29 13.18
N SER A 122 17.55 -30.45 12.81
CA SER A 122 18.63 -29.53 13.18
C SER A 122 18.44 -28.15 12.54
N PHE A 123 19.04 -27.11 13.13
CA PHE A 123 18.97 -25.76 12.57
C PHE A 123 19.47 -25.67 11.11
N ALA A 124 20.49 -26.46 10.75
CA ALA A 124 20.95 -26.54 9.36
C ALA A 124 19.87 -27.09 8.41
N GLN A 125 19.10 -28.09 8.85
CA GLN A 125 17.97 -28.63 8.09
C GLN A 125 16.82 -27.63 8.00
N GLN A 126 16.55 -26.87 9.06
CA GLN A 126 15.57 -25.79 9.07
C GLN A 126 15.93 -24.70 8.05
N GLN A 127 17.20 -24.27 8.04
CA GLN A 127 17.71 -23.30 7.06
C GLN A 127 17.62 -23.81 5.63
N ALA A 128 17.98 -25.09 5.39
CA ALA A 128 17.89 -25.71 4.08
C ALA A 128 16.43 -25.86 3.61
N TRP A 129 15.49 -26.13 4.52
CA TRP A 129 14.08 -26.12 4.22
C TRP A 129 13.59 -24.72 3.86
N ALA A 130 13.91 -23.68 4.65
CA ALA A 130 13.48 -22.31 4.39
C ALA A 130 13.98 -21.79 3.03
N ARG A 131 15.23 -22.09 2.67
CA ARG A 131 15.79 -21.79 1.34
C ARG A 131 14.98 -22.43 0.22
N ARG A 132 14.61 -23.71 0.37
CA ARG A 132 13.77 -24.42 -0.61
C ARG A 132 12.35 -23.84 -0.68
N ALA A 133 11.77 -23.51 0.47
CA ALA A 133 10.42 -22.94 0.57
C ALA A 133 10.29 -21.54 -0.07
N LEU A 134 11.41 -20.81 -0.20
CA LEU A 134 11.48 -19.50 -0.85
C LEU A 134 12.05 -19.55 -2.28
N ALA A 135 12.49 -20.72 -2.74
CA ALA A 135 13.04 -20.90 -4.08
C ALA A 135 11.94 -20.98 -5.15
N GLY A 136 12.31 -20.73 -6.41
CA GLY A 136 11.37 -20.76 -7.54
C GLY A 136 10.17 -19.82 -7.31
N GLN A 137 8.97 -20.40 -7.34
CA GLN A 137 7.69 -19.72 -7.10
C GLN A 137 7.22 -19.76 -5.63
N GLY A 138 8.00 -20.37 -4.72
CA GLY A 138 7.56 -20.57 -3.33
C GLY A 138 7.27 -19.27 -2.58
N LEU A 139 8.02 -18.19 -2.85
CA LEU A 139 7.72 -16.88 -2.29
C LEU A 139 6.40 -16.31 -2.84
N GLN A 140 6.19 -16.39 -4.16
CA GLN A 140 4.98 -15.93 -4.82
C GLN A 140 3.75 -16.67 -4.29
N GLU A 141 3.83 -18.00 -4.11
CA GLU A 141 2.75 -18.78 -3.53
C GLU A 141 2.37 -18.33 -2.11
N ARG A 142 3.37 -18.02 -1.29
CA ARG A 142 3.16 -17.52 0.08
C ARG A 142 2.52 -16.14 0.09
N VAL A 143 2.97 -15.24 -0.80
CA VAL A 143 2.31 -13.93 -0.99
C VAL A 143 0.90 -14.12 -1.52
N ALA A 144 0.66 -15.05 -2.45
CA ALA A 144 -0.68 -15.35 -2.96
C ALA A 144 -1.60 -15.89 -1.86
N ALA A 145 -1.06 -16.72 -0.95
CA ALA A 145 -1.77 -17.27 0.20
C ALA A 145 -2.14 -16.19 1.23
N HIS A 146 -1.29 -15.18 1.42
CA HIS A 146 -1.60 -14.02 2.26
C HIS A 146 -2.93 -13.35 1.90
N PHE A 147 -3.24 -13.27 0.60
CA PHE A 147 -4.49 -12.69 0.10
C PHE A 147 -5.67 -13.69 0.06
N ARG A 148 -5.60 -14.82 0.78
CA ARG A 148 -6.68 -15.80 0.88
C ARG A 148 -7.19 -15.87 2.32
N GLY A 149 -8.51 -15.76 2.50
CA GLY A 149 -9.20 -15.99 3.77
C GLY A 149 -9.19 -14.80 4.74
N LEU A 150 -10.22 -14.70 5.56
CA LEU A 150 -10.32 -13.68 6.60
C LEU A 150 -9.38 -14.01 7.76
N TRP A 151 -8.74 -13.00 8.32
CA TRP A 151 -8.03 -13.11 9.58
C TRP A 151 -8.98 -12.60 10.66
N THR A 152 -8.99 -13.30 11.79
CA THR A 152 -10.02 -13.07 12.81
C THR A 152 -9.80 -11.75 13.52
N ASP A 153 -10.90 -11.05 13.81
CA ASP A 153 -11.03 -9.86 14.66
C ASP A 153 -10.26 -8.59 14.22
N ASP A 154 -10.05 -8.41 12.91
CA ASP A 154 -9.44 -7.22 12.33
C ASP A 154 -10.39 -6.57 11.30
N HIS A 155 -11.01 -5.43 11.60
CA HIS A 155 -12.00 -4.82 10.70
C HIS A 155 -11.57 -3.41 10.26
N PRO A 156 -10.53 -3.29 9.41
CA PRO A 156 -10.15 -2.00 8.85
C PRO A 156 -11.14 -1.58 7.76
N SER A 157 -11.33 -0.28 7.64
CA SER A 157 -12.07 0.37 6.56
C SER A 157 -11.36 1.67 6.22
N MET A 158 -11.01 1.86 4.95
CA MET A 158 -10.45 3.10 4.45
C MET A 158 -11.27 3.62 3.28
N THR A 159 -11.72 4.87 3.38
CA THR A 159 -12.41 5.58 2.32
C THR A 159 -11.54 6.76 1.87
N VAL A 160 -11.35 6.88 0.57
CA VAL A 160 -10.59 7.96 -0.08
C VAL A 160 -11.52 8.65 -1.06
N VAL A 161 -11.81 9.92 -0.80
CA VAL A 161 -12.64 10.78 -1.65
C VAL A 161 -11.75 11.79 -2.34
N VAL A 162 -11.79 11.78 -3.67
CA VAL A 162 -10.99 12.69 -4.49
C VAL A 162 -11.91 13.66 -5.20
N SER A 163 -11.78 14.95 -4.87
CA SER A 163 -12.58 16.03 -5.43
C SER A 163 -11.69 16.93 -6.29
N ARG A 164 -12.15 17.22 -7.52
CA ARG A 164 -11.48 18.10 -8.48
C ARG A 164 -12.51 19.08 -9.05
N PRO A 165 -12.17 20.37 -9.24
CA PRO A 165 -13.08 21.32 -9.87
C PRO A 165 -13.58 20.84 -11.23
N GLY A 166 -14.90 20.89 -11.42
CA GLY A 166 -15.57 20.52 -12.69
C GLY A 166 -15.53 19.02 -13.02
N ARG A 167 -15.22 18.13 -12.06
CA ARG A 167 -15.27 16.68 -12.25
C ARG A 167 -16.07 16.00 -11.14
N PRO A 168 -16.76 14.88 -11.44
CA PRO A 168 -17.39 14.08 -10.40
C PRO A 168 -16.33 13.53 -9.43
N GLU A 169 -16.73 13.36 -8.17
CA GLU A 169 -15.85 12.79 -7.16
C GLU A 169 -15.47 11.36 -7.50
N THR A 170 -14.28 10.96 -7.07
CA THR A 170 -13.85 9.56 -7.13
C THR A 170 -13.78 9.03 -5.71
N VAL A 171 -14.63 8.06 -5.39
CA VAL A 171 -14.69 7.42 -4.08
C VAL A 171 -14.10 6.02 -4.18
N LEU A 172 -13.04 5.78 -3.41
CA LEU A 172 -12.33 4.51 -3.34
C LEU A 172 -12.42 3.98 -1.91
N VAL A 173 -12.74 2.70 -1.77
CA VAL A 173 -12.97 2.06 -0.47
C VAL A 173 -12.15 0.78 -0.41
N SER A 174 -11.52 0.51 0.72
CA SER A 174 -10.95 -0.80 1.03
C SER A 174 -11.31 -1.19 2.45
N THR A 175 -11.87 -2.38 2.61
CA THR A 175 -12.12 -3.02 3.91
C THR A 175 -11.15 -4.18 4.16
N SER A 176 -10.03 -4.20 3.44
CA SER A 176 -9.11 -5.32 3.45
C SER A 176 -8.16 -5.28 4.63
N GLN A 177 -8.02 -6.44 5.29
CA GLN A 177 -7.01 -6.70 6.32
C GLN A 177 -5.62 -6.96 5.73
N TYR A 178 -5.52 -7.15 4.42
CA TYR A 178 -4.29 -7.55 3.77
C TYR A 178 -3.32 -6.38 3.56
N ALA A 179 -2.06 -6.72 3.30
CA ALA A 179 -1.01 -5.76 2.99
C ALA A 179 -1.45 -4.79 1.87
N MET A 180 -1.07 -3.52 2.04
CA MET A 180 -1.39 -2.45 1.11
C MET A 180 -2.90 -2.12 1.03
N MET A 181 -3.73 -2.60 1.96
CA MET A 181 -5.19 -2.45 1.92
C MET A 181 -5.78 -2.94 0.59
N LEU A 182 -5.21 -3.98 -0.02
CA LEU A 182 -5.68 -4.50 -1.30
C LEU A 182 -6.73 -5.61 -1.11
N PRO A 183 -7.77 -5.70 -1.94
CA PRO A 183 -8.05 -4.84 -3.10
C PRO A 183 -8.80 -3.55 -2.74
N TRP A 184 -8.79 -2.58 -3.65
CA TRP A 184 -9.64 -1.38 -3.58
C TRP A 184 -10.94 -1.60 -4.36
N LYS A 185 -12.01 -0.92 -3.97
CA LYS A 185 -13.28 -0.87 -4.68
C LYS A 185 -13.62 0.57 -5.01
N ARG A 186 -14.16 0.82 -6.20
CA ARG A 186 -14.67 2.14 -6.59
C ARG A 186 -16.18 2.16 -6.44
N VAL A 187 -16.69 3.17 -5.73
CA VAL A 187 -18.13 3.36 -5.51
C VAL A 187 -18.57 4.72 -6.03
N SER A 188 -19.87 4.89 -6.25
CA SER A 188 -20.42 6.10 -6.89
C SER A 188 -20.56 7.29 -5.94
N SER A 189 -20.61 7.07 -4.63
CA SER A 189 -20.71 8.14 -3.63
C SER A 189 -20.15 7.69 -2.28
N THR A 190 -19.98 8.62 -1.33
CA THR A 190 -19.59 8.33 0.06
C THR A 190 -20.71 7.68 0.87
N ASN A 191 -21.96 7.81 0.42
CA ASN A 191 -23.12 7.20 1.04
C ASN A 191 -23.42 5.89 0.32
N PHE A 192 -22.76 4.82 0.75
CA PHE A 192 -22.96 3.48 0.23
C PHE A 192 -23.29 2.52 1.37
N ASP A 193 -24.07 1.48 1.08
CA ASP A 193 -24.33 0.40 2.01
C ASP A 193 -23.38 -0.80 1.73
N GLN A 194 -23.49 -1.82 2.58
CA GLN A 194 -22.68 -3.04 2.44
C GLN A 194 -23.00 -3.82 1.16
N HIS A 195 -24.21 -3.72 0.60
CA HIS A 195 -24.57 -4.41 -0.63
C HIS A 195 -23.88 -3.79 -1.85
N VAL A 196 -23.88 -2.45 -1.92
CA VAL A 196 -23.14 -1.69 -2.94
C VAL A 196 -21.64 -2.00 -2.85
N LEU A 197 -21.08 -2.01 -1.64
CA LEU A 197 -19.67 -2.33 -1.45
C LEU A 197 -19.35 -3.79 -1.84
N ALA A 198 -20.20 -4.75 -1.46
CA ALA A 198 -20.02 -6.15 -1.82
C ALA A 198 -20.05 -6.37 -3.34
N GLY A 199 -20.97 -5.70 -4.05
CA GLY A 199 -21.13 -5.79 -5.50
C GLY A 199 -20.12 -4.97 -6.33
N ALA A 200 -19.41 -4.01 -5.71
CA ALA A 200 -18.42 -3.21 -6.42
C ALA A 200 -17.19 -4.03 -6.85
N GLN A 201 -16.72 -3.77 -8.07
CA GLN A 201 -15.59 -4.47 -8.66
C GLN A 201 -14.30 -4.24 -7.86
N GLU A 202 -13.61 -5.34 -7.53
CA GLU A 202 -12.28 -5.30 -6.93
C GLU A 202 -11.22 -4.83 -7.92
N GLN A 203 -10.37 -3.91 -7.47
CA GLN A 203 -9.30 -3.31 -8.24
C GLN A 203 -7.98 -3.44 -7.49
N TRP A 204 -7.05 -4.21 -8.07
CA TRP A 204 -5.73 -4.42 -7.51
C TRP A 204 -4.80 -3.28 -7.92
N ARG A 205 -4.68 -2.26 -7.06
CA ARG A 205 -3.98 -1.00 -7.34
C ARG A 205 -2.83 -0.76 -6.36
N PRO A 206 -1.73 -1.52 -6.41
CA PRO A 206 -0.61 -1.34 -5.48
C PRO A 206 0.03 0.06 -5.57
N ALA A 207 0.08 0.65 -6.77
CA ALA A 207 0.58 2.03 -6.95
C ALA A 207 -0.28 3.08 -6.24
N LEU A 208 -1.61 2.86 -6.15
CA LEU A 208 -2.51 3.74 -5.41
C LEU A 208 -2.20 3.67 -3.91
N SER A 209 -2.02 2.45 -3.38
CA SER A 209 -1.65 2.22 -1.99
C SER A 209 -0.29 2.84 -1.64
N ASP A 210 0.71 2.69 -2.49
CA ASP A 210 2.03 3.31 -2.33
C ASP A 210 1.93 4.84 -2.29
N ALA A 211 1.19 5.43 -3.25
CA ALA A 211 1.04 6.88 -3.32
C ALA A 211 0.23 7.44 -2.15
N LEU A 212 -0.82 6.73 -1.70
CA LEU A 212 -1.60 7.10 -0.53
C LEU A 212 -0.77 7.04 0.75
N MET A 213 0.08 6.02 0.89
CA MET A 213 1.03 5.94 2.01
C MET A 213 1.91 7.20 2.09
N ALA A 214 2.35 7.74 0.95
CA ALA A 214 3.13 8.97 0.90
C ALA A 214 2.33 10.23 1.28
N LEU A 215 1.00 10.21 1.10
CA LEU A 215 0.11 11.30 1.52
C LEU A 215 -0.25 11.27 3.00
N LEU A 216 -0.09 10.15 3.70
CA LEU A 216 -0.43 9.99 5.12
C LEU A 216 0.76 10.28 6.05
N PRO A 217 0.55 10.73 7.30
CA PRO A 217 1.65 11.07 8.18
C PRO A 217 2.43 9.84 8.63
N ALA A 218 3.72 10.02 8.89
CA ALA A 218 4.53 8.97 9.47
C ALA A 218 4.03 8.65 10.90
N GLY A 219 4.00 7.36 11.26
CA GLY A 219 3.60 6.90 12.59
C GLY A 219 2.09 6.73 12.79
N GLU A 220 1.24 7.18 11.86
CA GLU A 220 -0.20 6.93 11.96
C GLU A 220 -0.54 5.45 11.69
N PRO A 221 -1.48 4.85 12.44
CA PRO A 221 -1.94 3.48 12.23
C PRO A 221 -2.39 3.18 10.80
N SER A 222 -3.11 4.12 10.15
CA SER A 222 -3.52 3.99 8.75
C SER A 222 -2.34 3.73 7.80
N ARG A 223 -1.19 4.36 8.07
CA ARG A 223 0.01 4.23 7.25
C ARG A 223 0.68 2.87 7.41
N GLU A 224 0.61 2.26 8.59
CA GLU A 224 1.20 0.94 8.86
C GLU A 224 0.58 -0.15 7.99
N ARG A 225 -0.71 -0.05 7.66
CA ARG A 225 -1.44 -0.98 6.79
C ARG A 225 -0.86 -1.07 5.37
N PHE A 226 -0.16 -0.02 4.93
CA PHE A 226 0.46 0.01 3.61
C PHE A 226 1.84 -0.63 3.54
N ARG A 227 2.45 -0.93 4.69
CA ARG A 227 3.85 -1.37 4.73
C ARG A 227 3.99 -2.84 4.35
N ILE A 228 4.71 -3.08 3.26
CA ILE A 228 5.12 -4.43 2.85
C ILE A 228 6.05 -5.09 3.90
N SER A 229 6.74 -4.30 4.73
CA SER A 229 7.58 -4.84 5.81
C SER A 229 6.78 -5.65 6.83
N TRP A 230 5.52 -5.30 7.08
CA TRP A 230 4.64 -6.10 7.94
C TRP A 230 4.41 -7.49 7.35
N LEU A 231 4.10 -7.57 6.06
CA LEU A 231 3.95 -8.84 5.34
C LEU A 231 5.25 -9.65 5.40
N GLN A 232 6.40 -9.00 5.17
CA GLN A 232 7.71 -9.66 5.23
C GLN A 232 7.97 -10.29 6.60
N ASN A 233 7.70 -9.55 7.68
CA ASN A 233 7.90 -10.04 9.04
C ASN A 233 6.98 -11.23 9.33
N ARG A 234 5.71 -11.14 8.94
CA ARG A 234 4.79 -12.27 9.09
C ARG A 234 5.27 -13.49 8.31
N LEU A 235 5.62 -13.34 7.03
CA LEU A 235 6.08 -14.46 6.21
C LEU A 235 7.36 -15.09 6.78
N ARG A 236 8.27 -14.28 7.32
CA ARG A 236 9.45 -14.78 8.03
C ARG A 236 9.04 -15.61 9.25
N ASP A 237 8.11 -15.12 10.05
CA ASP A 237 7.66 -15.80 11.26
C ASP A 237 6.94 -17.13 10.91
N ASP A 238 6.09 -17.13 9.87
CA ASP A 238 5.45 -18.34 9.33
C ASP A 238 6.50 -19.37 8.85
N ILE A 239 7.51 -18.90 8.10
CA ILE A 239 8.63 -19.75 7.65
C ILE A 239 9.41 -20.31 8.84
N ALA A 240 9.69 -19.51 9.86
CA ALA A 240 10.40 -19.97 11.05
C ALA A 240 9.60 -21.07 11.77
N GLN A 241 8.29 -20.89 11.93
CA GLN A 241 7.41 -21.89 12.57
C GLN A 241 7.30 -23.19 11.76
N GLU A 242 7.12 -23.10 10.44
CA GLU A 242 7.09 -24.28 9.58
C GLU A 242 8.45 -25.00 9.55
N ALA A 243 9.56 -24.25 9.61
CA ALA A 243 10.90 -24.79 9.61
C ALA A 243 11.18 -25.65 10.86
N LEU A 244 10.66 -25.29 12.04
CA LEU A 244 10.79 -26.09 13.28
C LEU A 244 10.30 -27.54 13.11
N ARG A 245 9.35 -27.76 12.18
CA ARG A 245 8.80 -29.08 11.85
C ARG A 245 9.33 -29.64 10.54
N CYS A 246 10.34 -29.01 9.95
CA CYS A 246 10.85 -29.33 8.62
C CYS A 246 9.76 -29.40 7.53
N GLY A 247 8.71 -28.56 7.66
CA GLY A 247 7.62 -28.44 6.68
C GLY A 247 6.52 -29.50 6.74
N THR A 248 6.41 -30.30 7.80
CA THR A 248 5.36 -31.35 7.88
C THR A 248 3.94 -30.78 8.01
N LEU A 249 3.77 -29.54 8.46
CA LEU A 249 2.46 -28.87 8.65
C LEU A 249 1.61 -28.79 7.37
N ARG A 250 2.23 -28.56 6.20
CA ARG A 250 1.49 -28.35 4.94
C ARG A 250 0.98 -29.67 4.33
N LYS A 251 1.48 -30.83 4.79
CA LYS A 251 0.97 -32.15 4.38
C LYS A 251 -0.19 -32.64 5.24
N GLU A 252 -0.26 -32.25 6.52
CA GLU A 252 -1.28 -32.74 7.45
C GLU A 252 -2.63 -31.99 7.34
N THR A 253 -2.66 -30.83 6.67
CA THR A 253 -3.90 -30.04 6.45
C THR A 253 -4.42 -30.08 5.01
N ALA A 254 -3.88 -30.98 4.18
CA ALA A 254 -4.26 -31.12 2.76
C ALA A 254 -4.95 -32.45 2.46
N ASP A 255 -5.25 -33.24 3.49
CA ASP A 255 -6.15 -34.40 3.49
C ASP A 255 -7.43 -34.06 4.28
#